data_AF-A0A965PEM5-F1
#
_entry.id   AF-A0A965PEM5-F1
#
_cell.length_a   1.000
_cell.length_b   1.000
_cell.length_c   1.000
_cell.angle_alpha   90.00
_cell.angle_beta   90.00
_cell.angle_gamma   90.00
#
_symmetry.space_group_name_H-M   'P 1'
#
loop_
_entity.id
_entity.type
_entity.pdbx_description
1 polymer ?
#
loop_
_entity_poly.entity_id
_entity_poly.type
_entity_poly.pdbx_seq_one_letter_code
_entity_poly.pdbx_strand_id
1 'polypeptide(L)'
;MASSWFPMFGRDFIAATLGWSAEERGHYVTLLIAQWEQGEIPADVKRLELISPGVSRVWKTLEPKFPKSTGGKLKNRRLEHERHLAHERSTRARQSASARWAAKAAADAQEVPEQCPEQCSGQCVEQCDRICDRICSDDASMSMSYSPPPPPPPPAAFGEDWGRLRDAWNAAWGEKRQWRSAEPPPEAIARLGEPGWLEDALKAIPGIKAGLCAGFKTPPGLRQFCGRDDRGSFVARLLGGEFVDEGQRRRRPQEA
;
A
#
# COMPACT_ATOMS: atom_id res chain seq x y z
N MET A 1 6.51 20.78 11.94
CA MET A 1 5.05 20.97 11.93
C MET A 1 4.40 19.62 12.13
N ALA A 2 3.38 19.51 12.99
CA ALA A 2 2.62 18.28 13.11
C ALA A 2 1.89 17.98 11.80
N SER A 3 1.63 16.70 11.51
CA SER A 3 0.79 16.32 10.37
C SER A 3 -0.63 16.82 10.59
N SER A 4 -1.31 17.28 9.53
CA SER A 4 -2.71 17.75 9.53
C SER A 4 -3.76 16.68 9.92
N TRP A 5 -3.31 15.51 10.34
CA TRP A 5 -4.10 14.35 10.72
C TRP A 5 -3.54 13.75 12.00
N PHE A 6 -4.41 13.22 12.87
CA PHE A 6 -4.05 12.38 14.02
C PHE A 6 -4.96 11.15 14.13
N PRO A 7 -4.43 10.00 14.59
CA PRO A 7 -5.22 8.79 14.75
C PRO A 7 -6.18 8.86 15.94
N MET A 8 -7.44 8.53 15.68
CA MET A 8 -8.47 8.37 16.70
C MET A 8 -9.10 6.98 16.62
N PHE A 9 -9.04 6.23 17.72
CA PHE A 9 -9.55 4.87 17.80
C PHE A 9 -10.90 4.86 18.53
N GLY A 10 -11.99 4.74 17.78
CA GLY A 10 -13.36 4.87 18.33
C GLY A 10 -13.64 3.92 19.49
N ARG A 11 -13.27 2.64 19.36
CA ARG A 11 -13.45 1.64 20.44
C ARG A 11 -12.73 2.05 21.72
N ASP A 12 -11.47 2.46 21.62
CA ASP A 12 -10.66 2.82 22.77
C ASP A 12 -11.09 4.14 23.38
N PHE A 13 -11.52 5.09 22.54
CA PHE A 13 -12.11 6.35 22.97
C PHE A 13 -13.37 6.12 23.81
N ILE A 14 -14.30 5.29 23.32
CA ILE A 14 -15.53 4.97 24.05
C ILE A 14 -15.22 4.21 25.33
N ALA A 15 -14.32 3.22 25.30
CA ALA A 15 -13.93 2.48 26.50
C ALA A 15 -13.28 3.40 27.56
N ALA A 16 -12.47 4.37 27.13
CA ALA A 16 -11.77 5.29 28.02
C ALA A 16 -12.65 6.43 28.57
N THR A 17 -13.81 6.67 27.96
CA THR A 17 -14.77 7.75 28.30
C THR A 17 -16.16 7.22 28.64
N LEU A 18 -16.26 5.93 28.97
CA LEU A 18 -17.52 5.32 29.38
C LEU A 18 -18.00 5.98 30.68
N GLY A 19 -19.27 6.39 30.72
CA GLY A 19 -19.85 7.13 31.84
C GLY A 19 -19.56 8.63 31.84
N TRP A 20 -18.78 9.15 30.89
CA TRP A 20 -18.57 10.59 30.76
C TRP A 20 -19.78 11.27 30.09
N SER A 21 -19.99 12.55 30.37
CA SER A 21 -20.96 13.37 29.65
C SER A 21 -20.50 13.67 28.22
N ALA A 22 -21.42 14.19 27.39
CA ALA A 22 -21.06 14.65 26.06
C ALA A 22 -20.09 15.85 26.12
N GLU A 23 -20.27 16.74 27.10
CA GLU A 23 -19.40 17.89 27.35
C GLU A 23 -17.98 17.46 27.72
N GLU A 24 -17.84 16.50 28.64
CA GLU A 24 -16.54 15.93 29.04
C GLU A 24 -15.80 15.32 27.85
N ARG A 25 -16.52 14.56 27.01
CA ARG A 25 -15.95 13.99 25.78
C ARG A 25 -15.53 15.07 24.79
N GLY A 26 -16.33 16.12 24.61
CA GLY A 26 -16.02 17.22 23.71
C GLY A 26 -14.75 17.97 24.12
N HIS A 27 -14.62 18.30 25.41
CA HIS A 27 -13.41 18.91 25.94
C HIS A 27 -12.20 18.00 25.80
N TYR A 28 -12.36 16.70 26.06
CA TYR A 28 -11.27 15.75 25.93
C TYR A 28 -10.73 15.67 24.50
N VAL A 29 -11.62 15.55 23.51
CA VAL A 29 -11.23 15.54 22.08
C VAL A 29 -10.55 16.86 21.71
N THR A 30 -11.08 18.00 22.15
CA THR A 30 -10.49 19.32 21.88
C THR A 30 -9.05 19.43 22.41
N LEU A 31 -8.81 18.96 23.63
CA LEU A 31 -7.46 18.97 24.22
C LEU A 31 -6.51 17.99 23.54
N LEU A 32 -6.99 16.83 23.07
CA LEU A 32 -6.18 15.91 22.26
C LEU A 32 -5.75 16.55 20.94
N ILE A 33 -6.66 17.27 20.27
CA ILE A 33 -6.35 18.02 19.04
C ILE A 33 -5.30 19.11 19.33
N ALA A 34 -5.51 19.91 20.38
CA ALA A 34 -4.56 20.95 20.76
C ALA A 34 -3.18 20.39 21.10
N GLN A 35 -3.13 19.27 21.82
CA GLN A 35 -1.89 18.55 22.09
C GLN A 35 -1.27 18.04 20.79
N TRP A 36 -2.06 17.50 19.85
CA TRP A 36 -1.54 17.02 18.58
C TRP A 36 -0.83 18.14 17.80
N GLU A 37 -1.38 19.35 17.78
CA GLU A 37 -0.73 20.46 17.07
C GLU A 37 0.51 20.99 17.81
N GLN A 38 0.46 21.07 19.14
CA GLN A 38 1.48 21.78 19.94
C GLN A 38 2.51 20.86 20.62
N GLY A 39 2.29 19.55 20.62
CA GLY A 39 3.06 18.55 21.36
C GLY A 39 2.64 18.40 22.82
N GLU A 40 2.50 19.51 23.54
CA GLU A 40 2.11 19.53 24.96
C GLU A 40 1.14 20.69 25.22
N ILE A 41 0.22 20.52 26.17
CA ILE A 41 -0.76 21.55 26.54
C ILE A 41 -0.39 22.26 27.86
N PRO A 42 -0.83 23.51 28.09
CA PRO A 42 -0.57 24.22 29.34
C PRO A 42 -1.11 23.49 30.57
N ALA A 43 -0.41 23.58 31.70
CA ALA A 43 -0.90 23.04 32.98
C ALA A 43 -1.83 24.00 33.74
N ASP A 44 -1.89 25.26 33.34
CA ASP A 44 -2.78 26.26 33.91
C ASP A 44 -4.19 26.11 33.34
N VAL A 45 -5.17 25.84 34.21
CA VAL A 45 -6.58 25.68 33.84
C VAL A 45 -7.13 26.93 33.15
N LYS A 46 -6.67 28.14 33.52
CA LYS A 46 -7.10 29.36 32.84
C LYS A 46 -6.68 29.39 31.38
N ARG A 47 -5.51 28.82 31.06
CA ARG A 47 -5.05 28.67 29.67
C ARG A 47 -5.80 27.56 28.94
N LEU A 48 -6.16 26.49 29.63
CA LEU A 48 -7.02 25.44 29.06
C LEU A 48 -8.41 25.99 28.69
N GLU A 49 -8.96 26.91 29.50
CA GLU A 49 -10.24 27.59 29.21
C GLU A 49 -10.21 28.39 27.90
N LEU A 50 -9.04 28.92 27.51
CA LEU A 50 -8.86 29.60 26.23
C LEU A 50 -8.81 28.63 25.04
N ILE A 51 -8.34 27.40 25.28
CA ILE A 51 -8.27 26.33 24.26
C ILE A 51 -9.64 25.67 24.09
N SER A 52 -10.34 25.43 25.20
CA SER A 52 -11.63 24.76 25.23
C SER A 52 -12.52 25.42 26.28
N PRO A 53 -13.28 26.46 25.91
CA PRO A 53 -14.14 27.20 26.86
C PRO A 53 -15.15 26.28 27.53
N GLY A 54 -15.20 26.28 28.86
CA GLY A 54 -16.00 25.38 29.70
C GLY A 54 -15.19 24.27 30.38
N VAL A 55 -13.96 23.99 29.93
CA VAL A 55 -13.17 22.84 30.40
C VAL A 55 -12.87 22.87 31.90
N SER A 56 -12.76 24.06 32.50
CA SER A 56 -12.55 24.21 33.94
C SER A 56 -13.60 23.50 34.80
N ARG A 57 -14.84 23.38 34.30
CA ARG A 57 -15.96 22.71 35.00
C ARG A 57 -15.78 21.19 35.09
N VAL A 58 -15.12 20.61 34.09
CA VAL A 58 -14.93 19.16 33.94
C VAL A 58 -13.47 18.71 34.14
N TRP A 59 -12.56 19.65 34.43
CA TRP A 59 -11.12 19.39 34.42
C TRP A 59 -10.71 18.22 35.32
N LYS A 60 -11.35 18.07 36.49
CA LYS A 60 -11.09 16.95 37.42
C LYS A 60 -11.26 15.57 36.78
N THR A 61 -12.20 15.44 35.83
CA THR A 61 -12.42 14.19 35.09
C THR A 61 -11.31 13.94 34.06
N LEU A 62 -10.82 15.00 33.42
CA LEU A 62 -9.86 14.93 32.32
C LEU A 62 -8.40 14.86 32.80
N GLU A 63 -8.08 15.53 33.92
CA GLU A 63 -6.72 15.68 34.46
C GLU A 63 -5.91 14.37 34.52
N PRO A 64 -6.47 13.22 34.98
CA PRO A 64 -5.72 11.97 35.01
C PRO A 64 -5.25 11.46 33.64
N LYS A 65 -5.89 11.89 32.53
CA LYS A 65 -5.51 11.53 31.17
C LYS A 65 -4.34 12.37 30.64
N PHE A 66 -3.99 13.47 31.31
CA PHE A 66 -2.92 14.38 30.92
C PHE A 66 -1.89 14.56 32.05
N PRO A 67 -1.08 13.54 32.35
CA PRO A 67 0.00 13.69 33.33
C PRO A 67 1.00 14.78 32.91
N LYS A 68 1.62 15.42 33.91
CA LYS A 68 2.70 16.39 33.71
C LYS A 68 3.92 15.72 33.08
N SER A 69 4.49 16.39 32.08
CA SER A 69 5.79 16.12 31.48
C SER A 69 6.90 16.72 32.35
N THR A 70 8.17 16.40 32.05
CA THR A 70 9.34 16.94 32.75
C THR A 70 9.39 18.47 32.69
N GLY A 71 8.87 19.09 31.63
CA GLY A 71 8.77 20.54 31.46
C GLY A 71 7.56 21.21 32.13
N GLY A 72 6.81 20.49 32.97
CA GLY A 72 5.67 21.03 33.72
C GLY A 72 4.39 21.24 32.90
N LYS A 73 4.42 21.06 31.58
CA LYS A 73 3.24 21.00 30.69
C LYS A 73 2.57 19.63 30.75
N LEU A 74 1.33 19.54 30.28
CA LEU A 74 0.56 18.30 30.32
C LEU A 74 0.59 17.58 28.97
N LYS A 75 0.56 16.24 29.01
CA LYS A 75 0.46 15.43 27.80
C LYS A 75 -0.23 14.09 28.05
N ASN A 76 -1.08 13.69 27.11
CA ASN A 76 -1.60 12.35 27.00
C ASN A 76 -0.52 11.43 26.44
N ARG A 77 -0.03 10.50 27.26
CA ARG A 77 1.08 9.60 26.91
C ARG A 77 0.78 8.72 25.70
N ARG A 78 -0.47 8.25 25.59
CA ARG A 78 -0.88 7.42 24.46
C ARG A 78 -0.81 8.22 23.15
N LEU A 79 -1.33 9.44 23.15
CA LEU A 79 -1.29 10.28 21.94
C LEU A 79 0.15 10.58 21.49
N GLU A 80 1.08 10.78 22.43
CA GLU A 80 2.50 10.96 22.08
C GLU A 80 3.15 9.69 21.50
N HIS A 81 2.74 8.51 21.96
CA HIS A 81 3.15 7.26 21.33
C HIS A 81 2.67 7.16 19.88
N GLU A 82 1.40 7.50 19.63
CA GLU A 82 0.85 7.51 18.27
C GLU A 82 1.54 8.54 17.37
N ARG A 83 1.90 9.71 17.91
CA ARG A 83 2.69 10.73 17.20
C ARG A 83 4.04 10.18 16.76
N HIS A 84 4.73 9.47 17.65
CA HIS A 84 6.02 8.86 17.33
C HIS A 84 5.87 7.83 16.19
N LEU A 85 4.87 6.95 16.26
CA LEU A 85 4.59 5.97 15.20
C LEU A 85 4.24 6.63 13.86
N ALA A 86 3.45 7.71 13.88
CA ALA A 86 3.12 8.49 12.69
C ALA A 86 4.38 9.12 12.07
N HIS A 87 5.27 9.65 12.90
CA HIS A 87 6.54 10.22 12.44
C HIS A 87 7.45 9.15 11.83
N GLU A 88 7.63 8.01 12.48
CA GLU A 88 8.39 6.88 11.93
C GLU A 88 7.81 6.38 10.59
N ARG A 89 6.49 6.30 10.47
CA ARG A 89 5.86 5.89 9.21
C ARG A 89 6.14 6.90 8.11
N SER A 90 6.05 8.20 8.42
CA SER A 90 6.35 9.27 7.47
C SER A 90 7.83 9.26 7.03
N THR A 91 8.76 9.03 7.95
CA THR A 91 10.20 9.00 7.61
C THR A 91 10.53 7.79 6.73
N ARG A 92 10.02 6.60 7.06
CA ARG A 92 10.17 5.39 6.24
C ARG A 92 9.56 5.56 4.85
N ALA A 93 8.36 6.15 4.76
CA ALA A 93 7.72 6.44 3.50
C ALA A 93 8.59 7.39 2.64
N ARG A 94 9.10 8.47 3.23
CA ARG A 94 10.01 9.41 2.55
C ARG A 94 11.27 8.72 2.05
N GLN A 95 11.93 7.92 2.89
CA GLN A 95 13.13 7.17 2.52
C GLN A 95 12.86 6.21 1.36
N SER A 96 11.75 5.48 1.42
CA SER A 96 11.36 4.56 0.34
C SER A 96 11.08 5.28 -0.98
N ALA A 97 10.44 6.45 -0.92
CA ALA A 97 10.20 7.29 -2.10
C ALA A 97 11.51 7.82 -2.67
N SER A 98 12.39 8.38 -1.82
CA SER A 98 13.71 8.86 -2.24
C SER A 98 14.54 7.75 -2.88
N ALA A 99 14.54 6.54 -2.33
CA ALA A 99 15.24 5.40 -2.92
C ALA A 99 14.68 5.02 -4.29
N ARG A 100 13.34 5.04 -4.46
CA ARG A 100 12.69 4.78 -5.76
C ARG A 100 13.06 5.83 -6.81
N TRP A 101 13.04 7.11 -6.43
CA TRP A 101 13.40 8.21 -7.34
C TRP A 101 14.88 8.19 -7.70
N ALA A 102 15.77 7.90 -6.74
CA ALA A 102 17.20 7.76 -6.99
C ALA A 102 17.50 6.58 -7.93
N ALA A 103 16.85 5.42 -7.73
CA ALA A 103 17.00 4.27 -8.61
C ALA A 103 16.49 4.56 -10.03
N LYS A 104 15.36 5.28 -10.16
CA LYS A 104 14.85 5.72 -11.45
C LYS A 104 15.81 6.68 -12.15
N ALA A 105 16.33 7.69 -11.46
CA ALA A 105 17.28 8.63 -12.02
C ALA A 105 18.59 7.94 -12.48
N ALA A 106 19.05 6.92 -11.75
CA ALA A 106 20.21 6.12 -12.13
C ALA A 106 19.95 5.25 -13.37
N ALA A 107 18.73 4.74 -13.54
CA ALA A 107 18.33 4.00 -14.74
C ALA A 107 18.20 4.92 -15.96
N ASP A 108 17.56 6.08 -15.80
CA ASP A 108 17.40 7.08 -16.87
C ASP A 108 18.76 7.65 -17.32
N ALA A 109 19.75 7.80 -16.41
CA ALA A 109 21.10 8.23 -16.74
C ALA A 109 21.92 7.18 -17.53
N GLN A 110 21.52 5.91 -17.51
CA GLN A 110 22.14 4.85 -18.32
C GLN A 110 21.55 4.74 -19.73
N GLU A 111 20.44 5.45 -20.02
CA GLU A 111 19.73 5.41 -21.31
C GLU A 111 19.84 6.73 -22.10
N VAL A 112 20.94 7.47 -22.01
CA VAL A 112 21.14 8.66 -22.86
C VAL A 112 21.78 8.26 -24.20
N PRO A 113 21.08 8.32 -25.36
CA PRO A 113 21.76 8.41 -26.65
C PRO A 113 22.32 9.83 -26.80
N GLU A 114 23.59 9.89 -27.16
CA GLU A 114 24.35 11.09 -27.46
C GLU A 114 23.73 11.82 -28.67
N GLN A 115 22.89 12.83 -28.43
CA GLN A 115 22.56 13.88 -29.40
C GLN A 115 21.82 15.05 -28.73
N CYS A 116 22.56 16.11 -28.43
CA CYS A 116 22.02 17.43 -28.15
C CYS A 116 22.04 18.25 -29.45
N PRO A 117 20.93 18.88 -29.86
CA PRO A 117 20.99 20.13 -30.59
C PRO A 117 20.83 21.29 -29.61
N GLU A 118 21.80 22.20 -29.65
CA GLU A 118 21.72 23.52 -29.05
C GLU A 118 20.51 24.27 -29.63
N GLN A 119 19.64 24.75 -28.74
CA GLN A 119 18.75 25.92 -28.83
C GLN A 119 17.33 25.57 -28.37
N CYS A 120 16.97 26.01 -27.15
CA CYS A 120 15.74 26.78 -26.98
C CYS A 120 15.74 27.51 -25.64
N SER A 121 15.37 28.78 -25.72
CA SER A 121 15.48 29.85 -24.74
C SER A 121 14.56 29.70 -23.52
N GLY A 122 15.15 29.65 -22.33
CA GLY A 122 14.97 30.60 -21.21
C GLY A 122 13.59 31.06 -20.72
N GLN A 123 12.45 30.54 -21.19
CA GLN A 123 11.12 31.04 -20.78
C GLN A 123 10.18 29.98 -20.19
N CYS A 124 10.62 28.73 -20.05
CA CYS A 124 9.75 27.63 -19.59
C CYS A 124 9.82 27.35 -18.07
N VAL A 125 10.70 28.02 -17.31
CA VAL A 125 10.94 27.68 -15.89
C VAL A 125 9.94 28.40 -14.96
N GLU A 126 9.58 29.65 -15.25
CA GLU A 126 8.70 30.42 -14.35
C GLU A 126 7.20 30.03 -14.43
N GLN A 127 6.79 29.34 -15.50
CA GLN A 127 5.40 28.89 -15.65
C GLN A 127 5.16 27.53 -15.00
N CYS A 128 6.20 26.71 -14.83
CA CYS A 128 6.12 25.44 -14.12
C CYS A 128 6.00 25.64 -12.61
N ASP A 129 6.75 26.58 -12.01
CA ASP A 129 6.73 26.77 -10.55
C ASP A 129 5.34 27.24 -10.04
N ARG A 130 4.62 28.05 -10.81
CA ARG A 130 3.28 28.54 -10.39
C ARG A 130 2.14 27.52 -10.54
N ILE A 131 2.31 26.51 -11.38
CA ILE A 131 1.30 25.46 -11.59
C ILE A 131 1.50 24.31 -10.60
N CYS A 132 2.75 24.03 -10.20
CA CYS A 132 3.07 22.99 -9.22
C CYS A 132 2.51 23.29 -7.82
N ASP A 133 2.54 24.55 -7.39
CA ASP A 133 2.03 24.95 -6.06
C ASP A 133 0.50 24.91 -5.96
N ARG A 134 -0.20 25.09 -7.09
CA ARG A 134 -1.67 25.09 -7.13
C ARG A 134 -2.28 23.69 -7.23
N ILE A 135 -1.63 22.76 -7.94
CA ILE A 135 -2.18 21.41 -8.13
C ILE A 135 -1.84 20.47 -6.95
N CYS A 136 -0.78 20.75 -6.19
CA CYS A 136 -0.41 19.94 -5.02
C CYS A 136 -1.19 20.25 -3.74
N SER A 137 -2.06 21.28 -3.73
CA SER A 137 -2.84 21.65 -2.53
C SER A 137 -4.32 21.25 -2.57
N ASP A 138 -4.92 21.04 -3.75
CA ASP A 138 -6.39 20.87 -3.86
C ASP A 138 -6.90 19.49 -4.31
N ASP A 139 -6.04 18.47 -4.47
CA ASP A 139 -6.52 17.10 -4.80
C ASP A 139 -5.93 15.98 -3.93
N ALA A 140 -5.64 16.28 -2.66
CA ALA A 140 -5.46 15.26 -1.63
C ALA A 140 -6.79 14.96 -0.90
N SER A 141 -7.89 14.87 -1.64
CA SER A 141 -9.12 14.17 -1.27
C SER A 141 -9.39 13.21 -2.43
N MET A 142 -9.30 11.89 -2.36
CA MET A 142 -9.53 10.94 -1.30
C MET A 142 -8.60 9.74 -1.48
N SER A 143 -7.95 9.31 -0.43
CA SER A 143 -7.58 7.89 -0.28
C SER A 143 -7.90 7.46 1.13
N MET A 144 -9.12 6.97 1.29
CA MET A 144 -9.51 6.16 2.43
C MET A 144 -8.54 4.97 2.52
N SER A 145 -7.69 4.95 3.55
CA SER A 145 -7.11 3.69 4.03
C SER A 145 -8.20 2.91 4.77
N TYR A 146 -9.19 2.46 4.01
CA TYR A 146 -10.01 1.33 4.39
C TYR A 146 -9.04 0.13 4.42
N SER A 147 -8.75 -0.41 5.61
CA SER A 147 -8.37 -1.82 5.67
C SER A 147 -9.68 -2.57 5.54
N PRO A 148 -10.02 -3.14 4.36
CA PRO A 148 -11.13 -4.05 4.28
C PRO A 148 -10.94 -5.14 5.34
N PRO A 149 -12.02 -5.60 5.98
CA PRO A 149 -11.92 -6.76 6.86
C PRO A 149 -11.17 -7.86 6.12
N PRO A 150 -10.31 -8.65 6.82
CA PRO A 150 -9.59 -9.73 6.17
C PRO A 150 -10.58 -10.53 5.35
N PRO A 151 -10.28 -10.82 4.07
CA PRO A 151 -11.18 -11.62 3.25
C PRO A 151 -11.54 -12.87 4.05
N PRO A 152 -12.80 -13.33 3.98
CA PRO A 152 -13.20 -14.55 4.67
C PRO A 152 -12.13 -15.61 4.36
N PRO A 153 -11.60 -16.32 5.37
CA PRO A 153 -10.62 -17.37 5.14
C PRO A 153 -11.19 -18.20 4.00
N PRO A 154 -10.42 -18.38 2.92
CA PRO A 154 -10.98 -18.94 1.73
C PRO A 154 -11.56 -20.33 2.09
N PRO A 155 -12.72 -20.70 1.54
CA PRO A 155 -13.42 -21.93 1.92
C PRO A 155 -12.42 -23.09 1.85
N ALA A 156 -12.50 -24.06 2.76
CA ALA A 156 -11.48 -25.12 2.89
C ALA A 156 -11.05 -25.79 1.57
N ALA A 157 -11.93 -25.81 0.55
CA ALA A 157 -11.65 -26.23 -0.83
C ALA A 157 -10.53 -25.43 -1.55
N PHE A 158 -10.36 -24.15 -1.23
CA PHE A 158 -9.36 -23.26 -1.82
C PHE A 158 -7.93 -23.64 -1.41
N GLY A 159 -7.75 -24.23 -0.23
CA GLY A 159 -6.45 -24.73 0.22
C GLY A 159 -5.95 -25.89 -0.62
N GLU A 160 -6.87 -26.77 -1.04
CA GLU A 160 -6.55 -27.93 -1.90
C GLU A 160 -6.21 -27.51 -3.32
N ASP A 161 -7.02 -26.62 -3.92
CA ASP A 161 -6.81 -26.10 -5.27
C ASP A 161 -5.52 -25.28 -5.40
N TRP A 162 -5.22 -24.44 -4.40
CA TRP A 162 -3.95 -23.74 -4.32
C TRP A 162 -2.77 -24.71 -4.14
N GLY A 163 -2.92 -25.74 -3.31
CA GLY A 163 -1.94 -26.81 -3.14
C GLY A 163 -1.59 -27.47 -4.47
N ARG A 164 -2.61 -27.89 -5.24
CA ARG A 164 -2.45 -28.51 -6.57
C ARG A 164 -1.71 -27.60 -7.55
N LEU A 165 -2.08 -26.32 -7.62
CA LEU A 165 -1.42 -25.36 -8.50
C LEU A 165 0.04 -25.13 -8.10
N ARG A 166 0.31 -24.93 -6.81
CA ARG A 166 1.64 -24.68 -6.27
C ARG A 166 2.56 -25.88 -6.49
N ASP A 167 2.06 -27.09 -6.27
CA ASP A 167 2.84 -28.32 -6.44
C ASP A 167 3.18 -28.56 -7.92
N ALA A 168 2.22 -28.34 -8.83
CA ALA A 168 2.46 -28.39 -10.28
C ALA A 168 3.49 -27.33 -10.74
N TRP A 169 3.38 -26.11 -10.22
CA TRP A 169 4.34 -25.03 -10.52
C TRP A 169 5.74 -25.36 -10.02
N ASN A 170 5.86 -25.82 -8.77
CA ASN A 170 7.15 -26.16 -8.17
C ASN A 170 7.79 -27.39 -8.84
N ALA A 171 6.99 -28.36 -9.29
CA ALA A 171 7.47 -29.50 -10.06
C ALA A 171 8.03 -29.09 -11.43
N ALA A 172 7.45 -28.06 -12.07
CA ALA A 172 7.91 -27.59 -13.37
C ALA A 172 9.27 -26.86 -13.33
N TRP A 173 9.52 -26.11 -12.25
CA TRP A 173 10.66 -25.19 -12.16
C TRP A 173 11.81 -25.61 -11.22
N GLY A 174 11.60 -26.59 -10.34
CA GLY A 174 12.61 -27.03 -9.38
C GLY A 174 13.09 -25.90 -8.45
N GLU A 175 14.22 -26.10 -7.75
CA GLU A 175 14.68 -25.24 -6.64
C GLU A 175 14.88 -23.75 -6.97
N LYS A 176 15.15 -23.41 -8.24
CA LYS A 176 15.53 -22.04 -8.65
C LYS A 176 14.35 -21.06 -8.69
N ARG A 177 13.10 -21.53 -8.86
CA ARG A 177 11.91 -20.65 -8.97
C ARG A 177 10.69 -21.20 -8.21
N GLN A 178 10.94 -21.91 -7.11
CA GLN A 178 9.87 -22.42 -6.26
C GLN A 178 9.14 -21.28 -5.55
N TRP A 179 7.82 -21.42 -5.49
CA TRP A 179 7.01 -20.65 -4.57
C TRP A 179 7.02 -21.31 -3.19
N ARG A 180 7.68 -20.66 -2.23
CA ARG A 180 7.89 -21.19 -0.86
C ARG A 180 6.84 -20.72 0.14
N SER A 181 6.10 -19.65 -0.15
CA SER A 181 5.04 -19.19 0.73
C SER A 181 3.87 -20.16 0.69
N ALA A 182 3.29 -20.46 1.85
CA ALA A 182 2.03 -21.18 1.95
C ALA A 182 0.87 -20.34 1.40
N GLU A 183 1.02 -19.02 1.40
CA GLU A 183 -0.02 -18.09 0.97
C GLU A 183 0.00 -17.86 -0.56
N PRO A 184 -1.16 -17.91 -1.23
CA PRO A 184 -1.28 -17.56 -2.63
C PRO A 184 -1.08 -16.06 -2.88
N PRO A 185 -0.45 -15.68 -4.00
CA PRO A 185 -0.43 -14.30 -4.42
C PRO A 185 -1.86 -13.85 -4.79
N PRO A 186 -2.21 -12.56 -4.63
CA PRO A 186 -3.57 -12.04 -4.84
C PRO A 186 -4.10 -12.33 -6.25
N GLU A 187 -3.22 -12.38 -7.25
CA GLU A 187 -3.55 -12.75 -8.63
C GLU A 187 -4.03 -14.20 -8.74
N ALA A 188 -3.46 -15.13 -7.96
CA ALA A 188 -3.92 -16.52 -7.92
C ALA A 188 -5.25 -16.66 -7.18
N ILE A 189 -5.49 -15.86 -6.14
CA ILE A 189 -6.75 -15.88 -5.38
C ILE A 189 -7.94 -15.57 -6.28
N ALA A 190 -7.82 -14.52 -7.09
CA ALA A 190 -8.88 -14.12 -8.03
C ALA A 190 -9.17 -15.20 -9.10
N ARG A 191 -8.16 -16.00 -9.45
CA ARG A 191 -8.23 -16.98 -10.55
C ARG A 191 -8.72 -18.35 -10.13
N LEU A 192 -8.35 -18.81 -8.93
CA LEU A 192 -8.82 -20.10 -8.39
C LEU A 192 -10.34 -20.11 -8.14
N GLY A 193 -10.98 -18.94 -8.05
CA GLY A 193 -12.44 -18.82 -8.00
C GLY A 193 -13.15 -18.97 -9.35
N GLU A 194 -12.41 -19.00 -10.48
CA GLU A 194 -13.01 -19.14 -11.81
C GLU A 194 -13.18 -20.61 -12.19
N PRO A 195 -14.39 -21.02 -12.62
CA PRO A 195 -14.64 -22.42 -12.97
C PRO A 195 -13.79 -22.83 -14.17
N GLY A 196 -13.07 -23.95 -14.04
CA GLY A 196 -12.23 -24.51 -15.10
C GLY A 196 -10.85 -23.87 -15.26
N TRP A 197 -10.58 -22.72 -14.62
CA TRP A 197 -9.29 -22.05 -14.75
C TRP A 197 -8.13 -22.88 -14.20
N LEU A 198 -8.33 -23.55 -13.05
CA LEU A 198 -7.30 -24.41 -12.45
C LEU A 198 -6.88 -25.54 -13.40
N GLU A 199 -7.84 -26.18 -14.06
CA GLU A 199 -7.57 -27.28 -14.98
C GLU A 199 -6.81 -26.79 -16.23
N ASP A 200 -7.14 -25.61 -16.73
CA ASP A 200 -6.41 -24.97 -17.83
C ASP A 200 -5.00 -24.54 -17.40
N ALA A 201 -4.84 -24.04 -16.17
CA ALA A 201 -3.56 -23.69 -15.60
C ALA A 201 -2.65 -24.94 -15.44
N LEU A 202 -3.19 -26.04 -14.94
CA LEU A 202 -2.48 -27.31 -14.79
C LEU A 202 -2.04 -27.89 -16.15
N LYS A 203 -2.86 -27.73 -17.20
CA LYS A 203 -2.48 -28.10 -18.59
C LYS A 203 -1.39 -27.21 -19.16
N ALA A 204 -1.40 -25.91 -18.83
CA ALA A 204 -0.48 -24.94 -19.39
C ALA A 204 0.93 -25.02 -18.78
N ILE A 205 1.05 -25.35 -17.48
CA ILE A 205 2.33 -25.37 -16.75
C ILE A 205 3.40 -26.26 -17.41
N PRO A 206 3.12 -27.53 -17.80
CA PRO A 206 4.10 -28.36 -18.50
C PRO A 206 4.55 -27.77 -19.84
N GLY A 207 3.64 -27.08 -20.52
CA GLY A 207 3.88 -26.49 -21.83
C GLY A 207 4.86 -25.32 -21.82
N ILE A 208 5.03 -24.62 -20.69
CA ILE A 208 5.98 -23.52 -20.56
C ILE A 208 7.43 -24.01 -20.77
N LYS A 209 7.77 -25.18 -20.20
CA LYS A 209 9.08 -25.80 -20.38
C LYS A 209 9.24 -26.42 -21.78
N ALA A 210 8.14 -26.83 -22.40
CA ALA A 210 8.10 -27.39 -23.76
C ALA A 210 8.18 -26.33 -24.88
N GLY A 211 8.29 -25.04 -24.54
CA GLY A 211 8.50 -23.96 -25.52
C GLY A 211 7.27 -23.10 -25.81
N LEU A 212 6.15 -23.26 -25.07
CA LEU A 212 4.99 -22.37 -25.23
C LEU A 212 5.29 -20.90 -24.90
N CYS A 213 6.39 -20.61 -24.20
CA CYS A 213 6.89 -19.26 -23.92
C CYS A 213 8.19 -18.93 -24.67
N ALA A 214 8.47 -19.57 -25.81
CA ALA A 214 9.72 -19.35 -26.57
C ALA A 214 9.95 -17.89 -26.98
N GLY A 215 8.89 -17.08 -27.09
CA GLY A 215 9.00 -15.63 -27.34
C GLY A 215 9.55 -14.80 -26.17
N PHE A 216 9.73 -15.38 -24.98
CA PHE A 216 10.25 -14.66 -23.81
C PHE A 216 11.73 -14.95 -23.57
N LYS A 217 12.55 -13.89 -23.45
CA LYS A 217 13.96 -13.99 -23.03
C LYS A 217 14.11 -14.56 -21.61
N THR A 218 13.13 -14.31 -20.75
CA THR A 218 13.08 -14.82 -19.37
C THR A 218 11.73 -15.50 -19.14
N PRO A 219 11.68 -16.71 -18.57
CA PRO A 219 10.41 -17.38 -18.33
C PRO A 219 9.50 -16.60 -17.38
N PRO A 220 8.18 -16.62 -17.59
CA PRO A 220 7.22 -15.89 -16.75
C PRO A 220 7.24 -16.40 -15.31
N GLY A 221 7.06 -15.49 -14.35
CA GLY A 221 6.90 -15.83 -12.94
C GLY A 221 5.46 -16.24 -12.61
N LEU A 222 5.22 -16.84 -11.44
CA LEU A 222 3.89 -17.31 -11.03
C LEU A 222 2.85 -16.17 -10.98
N ARG A 223 3.25 -14.97 -10.54
CA ARG A 223 2.36 -13.79 -10.54
C ARG A 223 1.94 -13.37 -11.94
N GLN A 224 2.86 -13.43 -12.90
CA GLN A 224 2.58 -13.12 -14.30
C GLN A 224 1.72 -14.21 -14.94
N PHE A 225 1.97 -15.48 -14.58
CA PHE A 225 1.16 -16.62 -15.04
C PHE A 225 -0.30 -16.55 -14.55
N CYS A 226 -0.51 -16.13 -13.29
CA CYS A 226 -1.85 -15.87 -12.75
C CYS A 226 -2.42 -14.50 -13.15
N GLY A 227 -1.62 -13.69 -13.84
CA GLY A 227 -1.96 -12.33 -14.23
C GLY A 227 -3.00 -12.25 -15.35
N ARG A 228 -3.65 -11.08 -15.43
CA ARG A 228 -4.58 -10.73 -16.49
C ARG A 228 -4.28 -9.31 -16.94
N ASP A 229 -4.30 -9.10 -18.25
CA ASP A 229 -4.21 -7.78 -18.86
C ASP A 229 -5.48 -7.48 -19.68
N ASP A 230 -5.45 -6.35 -20.39
CA ASP A 230 -6.45 -5.91 -21.35
C ASP A 230 -6.71 -6.93 -22.47
N ARG A 231 -5.74 -7.81 -22.75
CA ARG A 231 -5.84 -8.88 -23.75
C ARG A 231 -6.34 -10.21 -23.21
N GLY A 232 -6.59 -10.30 -21.90
CA GLY A 232 -7.20 -11.47 -21.27
C GLY A 232 -6.26 -12.25 -20.35
N SER A 233 -6.65 -13.50 -20.04
CA SER A 233 -5.90 -14.36 -19.11
C SER A 233 -4.60 -14.84 -19.75
N PHE A 234 -3.48 -14.72 -19.02
CA PHE A 234 -2.19 -15.20 -19.50
C PHE A 234 -2.24 -16.70 -19.84
N VAL A 235 -2.92 -17.51 -19.02
CA VAL A 235 -3.12 -18.95 -19.24
C VAL A 235 -3.88 -19.22 -20.55
N ALA A 236 -4.96 -18.48 -20.80
CA ALA A 236 -5.76 -18.65 -22.02
C ALA A 236 -4.97 -18.29 -23.28
N ARG A 237 -4.17 -17.22 -23.22
CA ARG A 237 -3.29 -16.79 -24.32
C ARG A 237 -2.13 -17.75 -24.55
N LEU A 238 -1.61 -18.33 -23.47
CA LEU A 238 -0.59 -19.37 -23.52
C LEU A 238 -1.11 -20.64 -24.19
N LEU A 239 -2.30 -21.11 -23.81
CA LEU A 239 -2.97 -22.25 -24.47
C LEU A 239 -3.40 -21.92 -25.91
N GLY A 240 -3.75 -20.66 -26.18
CA GLY A 240 -4.03 -20.14 -27.52
C GLY A 240 -2.78 -20.00 -28.42
N GLY A 241 -1.59 -20.30 -27.89
CA GLY A 241 -0.35 -20.33 -28.66
C GLY A 241 0.14 -18.95 -29.11
N GLU A 242 -0.25 -17.88 -28.41
CA GLU A 242 0.13 -16.50 -28.73
C GLU A 242 1.65 -16.25 -28.54
N PHE A 243 2.27 -17.00 -27.64
CA PHE A 243 3.67 -16.81 -27.24
C PHE A 243 4.65 -17.81 -27.88
N VAL A 244 4.17 -18.59 -28.84
CA VAL A 244 4.99 -19.49 -29.66
C VAL A 244 5.58 -18.69 -30.81
N ASP A 245 6.91 -18.68 -30.94
CA ASP A 245 7.61 -18.01 -32.03
C ASP A 245 7.15 -18.55 -33.40
N GLU A 246 6.99 -17.68 -34.40
CA GLU A 246 6.59 -18.08 -35.77
C GLU A 246 7.56 -19.10 -36.37
N GLY A 247 8.84 -19.06 -35.96
CA GLY A 247 9.86 -20.04 -36.32
C GLY A 247 9.59 -21.47 -35.82
N GLN A 248 8.84 -21.65 -34.73
CA GLN A 248 8.38 -22.95 -34.23
C GLN A 248 7.02 -23.37 -34.78
N ARG A 249 6.12 -22.43 -35.11
CA ARG A 249 4.85 -22.73 -35.82
C ARG A 249 5.09 -23.44 -37.15
N ARG A 250 6.16 -23.10 -37.87
CA ARG A 250 6.58 -23.78 -39.13
C ARG A 250 7.22 -25.15 -38.93
N ARG A 251 7.62 -25.52 -37.70
CA ARG A 251 8.30 -26.79 -37.37
C ARG A 251 7.39 -27.86 -36.81
N ARG A 252 6.14 -27.54 -36.43
CA ARG A 252 5.11 -28.56 -36.19
C ARG A 252 4.61 -29.03 -37.55
N PRO A 253 4.78 -30.30 -37.93
CA PRO A 253 4.01 -30.85 -39.04
C PRO A 253 2.53 -30.68 -38.70
N GLN A 254 1.74 -30.19 -39.64
CA GLN A 254 0.29 -30.36 -39.59
C GLN A 254 0.02 -31.86 -39.71
N GLU A 255 -0.22 -32.52 -38.58
CA GLU A 255 -0.87 -33.84 -38.62
C GLU A 255 -2.34 -33.62 -38.99
N ALA A 256 -2.69 -34.21 -40.12
CA ALA A 256 -4.01 -34.30 -40.71
C ALA A 256 -4.87 -35.36 -40.00
#